data_AF-A0A660V6U8-F1
#
_entry.id   AF-A0A660V6U8-F1
#
_cell.length_a   1.000
_cell.length_b   1.000
_cell.length_c   1.000
_cell.angle_alpha   90.00
_cell.angle_beta   90.00
_cell.angle_gamma   90.00
#
_symmetry.space_group_name_H-M   'P 1'
#
loop_
_entity.id
_entity.type
_entity.pdbx_description
1 polymer ?
#
loop_
_entity_poly.entity_id
_entity_poly.type
_entity_poly.pdbx_seq_one_letter_code
_entity_poly.pdbx_strand_id
1 'polypeptide(L)'
;MRWLAVAVAIVAGVALSARSAMALDRDEVMRLLGEELGKKVLAAVKKGCEYLKSQQKSDGHWEGKHLSTLYPDGVTALALYALLKGGTPKNDEAIKKGFAWLRQRIAKNGFKTVYSTSCIILALSALMEPPPIKKEREKLLKNPTMRTRAFEPEDKRKRAAVRKAPKWAREMLRRAVAWLLKQQQKYIWRYPGAMPGGVGGPGPDHDCSNTQYAALALHEAMRCGISVPADVFKRVAQYFVTYQEPSGPEVKSFRVPGADLSLKGLKKLEKKILKAMEEEWKAQLKEWKRAKEGEKPQLRLPKTSAIEVGNPYKRLKGEMQKMHARGWSYIEHIRGMRLPDGWLKTTGSMTTSGVICLTIAKSVIEGKVPKHFLKKINQAIRDGMAWLAHHWTTTRNPNSDCWHLYYLYGVERCGVLTLTEKLGEHKWYKEGAEYLISAQQPNGSWKEEVTQGRFQIGNASGHIGLGPVENTCFAILFLGRATTPIIGEKTVKTGLGMFGK
;
A
#
# COMPACT_ATOMS: atom_id res chain seq x y z
N MET A 1 -36.67 25.12 -54.06
CA MET A 1 -35.22 25.10 -54.32
C MET A 1 -34.47 25.38 -53.02
N ARG A 2 -33.67 24.40 -52.60
CA ARG A 2 -32.57 24.39 -51.61
C ARG A 2 -32.66 25.29 -50.36
N TRP A 3 -32.88 24.61 -49.24
CA TRP A 3 -32.85 25.08 -47.86
C TRP A 3 -31.43 25.41 -47.37
N LEU A 4 -31.32 26.54 -46.68
CA LEU A 4 -30.24 26.90 -45.77
C LEU A 4 -30.41 26.18 -44.41
N ALA A 5 -29.28 26.07 -43.70
CA ALA A 5 -29.13 25.86 -42.25
C ALA A 5 -29.19 24.42 -41.71
N VAL A 6 -28.01 23.79 -41.56
CA VAL A 6 -27.68 22.97 -40.38
C VAL A 6 -26.21 23.20 -40.01
N ALA A 7 -25.97 24.09 -39.04
CA ALA A 7 -24.70 24.22 -38.35
C ALA A 7 -24.97 24.40 -36.85
N VAL A 8 -25.47 23.35 -36.19
CA VAL A 8 -25.54 23.27 -34.73
C VAL A 8 -25.35 21.80 -34.31
N ALA A 9 -24.53 21.60 -33.27
CA ALA A 9 -24.36 20.39 -32.45
C ALA A 9 -23.27 19.36 -32.85
N ILE A 10 -22.00 19.78 -32.83
CA ILE A 10 -20.88 18.89 -32.41
C ILE A 10 -20.18 19.52 -31.20
N VAL A 11 -20.90 19.64 -30.08
CA VAL A 11 -20.30 19.94 -28.75
C VAL A 11 -20.82 18.99 -27.65
N ALA A 12 -21.83 18.16 -27.92
CA ALA A 12 -22.39 17.24 -26.93
C ALA A 12 -21.70 15.85 -26.86
N GLY A 13 -20.62 15.61 -27.62
CA GLY A 13 -19.95 14.30 -27.72
C GLY A 13 -18.81 14.05 -26.70
N VAL A 14 -18.35 15.07 -25.97
CA VAL A 14 -17.16 14.97 -25.08
C VAL A 14 -17.53 14.95 -23.59
N ALA A 15 -18.80 15.15 -23.23
CA ALA A 15 -19.23 15.27 -21.83
C ALA A 15 -19.73 13.97 -21.16
N LEU A 16 -19.76 12.83 -21.86
CA LEU A 16 -20.40 11.59 -21.38
C LEU A 16 -19.50 10.35 -21.46
N SER A 17 -18.32 10.38 -20.84
CA SER A 17 -17.58 9.13 -20.50
C SER A 17 -16.65 9.20 -19.27
N ALA A 18 -16.58 10.32 -18.54
CA ALA A 18 -15.67 10.52 -17.42
C ALA A 18 -16.14 9.99 -16.04
N ARG A 19 -17.03 8.97 -15.99
CA ARG A 19 -17.51 8.36 -14.71
C ARG A 19 -16.97 6.95 -14.42
N SER A 20 -15.95 6.52 -15.15
CA SER A 20 -15.41 5.16 -15.07
C SER A 20 -14.22 5.04 -14.11
N ALA A 21 -14.53 4.57 -12.90
CA ALA A 21 -13.73 3.72 -12.01
C ALA A 21 -12.38 4.29 -11.50
N MET A 22 -12.42 4.94 -10.33
CA MET A 22 -11.21 5.17 -9.53
C MET A 22 -11.00 4.04 -8.53
N ALA A 23 -9.75 3.56 -8.43
CA ALA A 23 -9.26 2.79 -7.28
C ALA A 23 -8.96 3.68 -6.07
N LEU A 24 -8.73 4.98 -6.30
CA LEU A 24 -8.59 5.98 -5.26
C LEU A 24 -9.95 6.33 -4.63
N ASP A 25 -10.05 6.16 -3.31
CA ASP A 25 -11.28 6.40 -2.56
C ASP A 25 -11.46 7.89 -2.27
N ARG A 26 -12.15 8.59 -3.20
CA ARG A 26 -12.39 10.03 -3.09
C ARG A 26 -13.03 10.43 -1.76
N ASP A 27 -14.03 9.65 -1.31
CA ASP A 27 -14.78 9.98 -0.10
C ASP A 27 -13.86 9.90 1.14
N GLU A 28 -12.95 8.93 1.15
CA GLU A 28 -11.95 8.77 2.19
C GLU A 28 -10.93 9.92 2.22
N VAL A 29 -10.42 10.33 1.05
CA VAL A 29 -9.49 11.46 0.93
C VAL A 29 -10.14 12.75 1.42
N MET A 30 -11.37 13.05 0.97
CA MET A 30 -12.11 14.25 1.42
C MET A 30 -12.36 14.23 2.92
N ARG A 31 -12.68 13.06 3.48
CA ARG A 31 -12.91 12.93 4.92
C ARG A 31 -11.64 13.19 5.73
N LEU A 32 -10.50 12.69 5.28
CA LEU A 32 -9.24 12.79 6.02
C LEU A 32 -8.61 14.18 5.95
N LEU A 33 -8.74 14.84 4.80
CA LEU A 33 -8.04 16.08 4.50
C LEU A 33 -8.96 17.30 4.48
N GLY A 34 -10.27 17.11 4.55
CA GLY A 34 -11.25 18.14 4.23
C GLY A 34 -11.45 18.29 2.72
N GLU A 35 -12.52 18.97 2.34
CA GLU A 35 -12.94 19.08 0.93
C GLU A 35 -11.92 19.85 0.08
N GLU A 36 -11.36 20.95 0.59
CA GLU A 36 -10.45 21.81 -0.16
C GLU A 36 -9.13 21.08 -0.49
N LEU A 37 -8.43 20.61 0.56
CA LEU A 37 -7.17 19.89 0.39
C LEU A 37 -7.39 18.55 -0.32
N GLY A 38 -8.49 17.85 -0.03
CA GLY A 38 -8.84 16.60 -0.71
C GLY A 38 -9.01 16.78 -2.23
N LYS A 39 -9.67 17.85 -2.70
CA LYS A 39 -9.76 18.17 -4.13
C LYS A 39 -8.39 18.42 -4.75
N LYS A 40 -7.51 19.16 -4.06
CA LYS A 40 -6.13 19.40 -4.51
C LYS A 40 -5.34 18.09 -4.62
N VAL A 41 -5.47 17.19 -3.65
CA VAL A 41 -4.87 15.84 -3.69
C VAL A 41 -5.35 15.03 -4.89
N LEU A 42 -6.66 14.96 -5.11
CA LEU A 42 -7.22 14.22 -6.25
C LEU A 42 -6.73 14.78 -7.59
N ALA A 43 -6.63 16.10 -7.72
CA ALA A 43 -6.10 16.76 -8.91
C ALA A 43 -4.61 16.47 -9.12
N ALA A 44 -3.80 16.52 -8.04
CA ALA A 44 -2.38 16.20 -8.09
C ALA A 44 -2.13 14.74 -8.51
N VAL A 45 -2.89 13.79 -7.95
CA VAL A 45 -2.82 12.36 -8.35
C VAL A 45 -3.19 12.17 -9.82
N LYS A 46 -4.23 12.86 -10.29
CA LYS A 46 -4.64 12.80 -11.70
C LYS A 46 -3.51 13.28 -12.63
N LYS A 47 -2.92 14.45 -12.34
CA LYS A 47 -1.78 14.99 -13.09
C LYS A 47 -0.57 14.06 -13.07
N GLY A 48 -0.26 13.46 -11.91
CA GLY A 48 0.79 12.46 -11.81
C GLY A 48 0.53 11.22 -12.68
N CYS A 49 -0.71 10.72 -12.71
CA CYS A 49 -1.09 9.61 -13.59
C CYS A 49 -0.95 9.99 -15.08
N GLU A 50 -1.33 11.21 -15.47
CA GLU A 50 -1.18 11.72 -16.84
C GLU A 50 0.30 11.84 -17.23
N TYR A 51 1.15 12.33 -16.34
CA TYR A 51 2.60 12.31 -16.51
C TYR A 51 3.12 10.89 -16.73
N LEU A 52 2.80 9.94 -15.85
CA LEU A 52 3.27 8.57 -16.01
C LEU A 52 2.85 7.99 -17.36
N LYS A 53 1.60 8.21 -17.80
CA LYS A 53 1.16 7.77 -19.12
C LYS A 53 1.96 8.39 -20.26
N SER A 54 2.34 9.67 -20.16
CA SER A 54 3.16 10.32 -21.19
C SER A 54 4.62 9.83 -21.22
N GLN A 55 5.11 9.24 -20.13
CA GLN A 55 6.44 8.62 -20.07
C GLN A 55 6.49 7.17 -20.56
N GLN A 56 5.34 6.56 -20.86
CA GLN A 56 5.32 5.17 -21.34
C GLN A 56 5.96 5.08 -22.73
N LYS A 57 6.91 4.15 -22.89
CA LYS A 57 7.58 3.89 -24.17
C LYS A 57 6.63 3.18 -25.14
N SER A 58 6.97 3.18 -26.43
CA SER A 58 6.12 2.62 -27.50
C SER A 58 5.83 1.12 -27.34
N ASP A 59 6.76 0.36 -26.77
CA ASP A 59 6.63 -1.07 -26.45
C ASP A 59 5.86 -1.34 -25.14
N GLY A 60 5.47 -0.29 -24.40
CA GLY A 60 4.61 -0.35 -23.22
C GLY A 60 5.31 -0.27 -21.88
N HIS A 61 6.64 -0.23 -21.83
CA HIS A 61 7.37 -0.18 -20.55
C HIS A 61 7.64 1.26 -20.07
N TRP A 62 8.12 1.36 -18.84
CA TRP A 62 8.66 2.60 -18.28
C TRP A 62 10.15 2.44 -18.00
N GLU A 63 10.92 3.46 -18.39
CA GLU A 63 12.33 3.57 -18.07
C GLU A 63 12.49 4.30 -16.73
N GLY A 64 13.26 3.70 -15.83
CA GLY A 64 13.73 4.39 -14.63
C GLY A 64 15.03 5.13 -14.92
N LYS A 65 15.49 5.93 -13.95
CA LYS A 65 16.83 6.54 -13.97
C LYS A 65 17.73 5.94 -12.90
N HIS A 66 19.02 6.25 -12.98
CA HIS A 66 20.01 5.88 -11.96
C HIS A 66 20.01 4.37 -11.70
N LEU A 67 19.96 3.95 -10.44
CA LEU A 67 19.96 2.56 -10.05
C LEU A 67 18.76 1.79 -10.64
N SER A 68 17.62 2.45 -10.86
CA SER A 68 16.42 1.82 -11.40
C SER A 68 16.54 1.36 -12.85
N THR A 69 17.55 1.86 -13.59
CA THR A 69 17.85 1.39 -14.96
C THR A 69 18.16 -0.11 -15.00
N LEU A 70 18.64 -0.67 -13.88
CA LEU A 70 18.91 -2.09 -13.72
C LEU A 70 17.64 -2.94 -13.51
N TYR A 71 16.52 -2.29 -13.18
CA TYR A 71 15.26 -2.94 -12.77
C TYR A 71 14.04 -2.47 -13.58
N PRO A 72 14.08 -2.47 -14.92
CA PRO A 72 12.99 -1.95 -15.74
C PRO A 72 11.68 -2.75 -15.62
N ASP A 73 11.72 -4.02 -15.20
CA ASP A 73 10.52 -4.78 -14.81
C ASP A 73 9.91 -4.29 -13.50
N GLY A 74 10.76 -3.93 -12.53
CA GLY A 74 10.36 -3.27 -11.28
C GLY A 74 9.78 -1.88 -11.51
N VAL A 75 10.40 -1.05 -12.35
CA VAL A 75 9.90 0.30 -12.69
C VAL A 75 8.55 0.20 -13.39
N THR A 76 8.43 -0.68 -14.39
CA THR A 76 7.17 -0.89 -15.12
C THR A 76 6.07 -1.38 -14.18
N ALA A 77 6.38 -2.32 -13.27
CA ALA A 77 5.41 -2.81 -12.31
C ALA A 77 5.02 -1.75 -11.27
N LEU A 78 5.96 -0.91 -10.82
CA LEU A 78 5.68 0.20 -9.92
C LEU A 78 4.78 1.25 -10.59
N ALA A 79 5.04 1.60 -11.85
CA ALA A 79 4.21 2.51 -12.64
C ALA A 79 2.79 1.96 -12.83
N LEU A 80 2.65 0.68 -13.18
CA LEU A 80 1.34 0.02 -13.25
C LEU A 80 0.60 0.04 -11.92
N TYR A 81 1.31 -0.26 -10.82
CA TYR A 81 0.73 -0.23 -9.48
C TYR A 81 0.26 1.17 -9.10
N ALA A 82 1.08 2.20 -9.32
CA ALA A 82 0.76 3.59 -9.06
C ALA A 82 -0.40 4.08 -9.93
N LEU A 83 -0.42 3.78 -11.23
CA LEU A 83 -1.53 4.14 -12.13
C LEU A 83 -2.84 3.50 -11.67
N LEU A 84 -2.82 2.20 -11.37
CA LEU A 84 -4.00 1.49 -10.89
C LEU A 84 -4.50 2.07 -9.58
N LYS A 85 -3.63 2.27 -8.59
CA LYS A 85 -4.00 2.83 -7.27
C LYS A 85 -4.39 4.31 -7.35
N GLY A 86 -3.80 5.08 -8.26
CA GLY A 86 -4.18 6.45 -8.60
C GLY A 86 -5.52 6.56 -9.35
N GLY A 87 -6.11 5.41 -9.71
CA GLY A 87 -7.45 5.33 -10.28
C GLY A 87 -7.52 5.30 -11.81
N THR A 88 -6.42 4.98 -12.49
CA THR A 88 -6.44 4.65 -13.90
C THR A 88 -7.26 3.38 -14.13
N PRO A 89 -8.22 3.37 -15.09
CA PRO A 89 -9.02 2.20 -15.38
C PRO A 89 -8.19 0.98 -15.81
N LYS A 90 -8.60 -0.21 -15.42
CA LYS A 90 -7.90 -1.47 -15.74
C LYS A 90 -7.84 -1.80 -17.24
N ASN A 91 -8.77 -1.24 -18.00
CA ASN A 91 -8.87 -1.39 -19.45
C ASN A 91 -8.22 -0.24 -20.23
N ASP A 92 -7.56 0.69 -19.55
CA ASP A 92 -6.76 1.75 -20.16
C ASP A 92 -5.60 1.14 -20.97
N GLU A 93 -5.28 1.75 -22.12
CA GLU A 93 -4.25 1.24 -23.02
C GLU A 93 -2.87 1.22 -22.37
N ALA A 94 -2.54 2.19 -21.51
CA ALA A 94 -1.27 2.19 -20.82
C ALA A 94 -1.13 0.98 -19.87
N ILE A 95 -2.22 0.64 -19.18
CA ILE A 95 -2.28 -0.55 -18.30
C ILE A 95 -2.10 -1.84 -19.12
N LYS A 96 -2.84 -1.97 -20.23
CA LYS A 96 -2.75 -3.16 -21.08
C LYS A 96 -1.35 -3.36 -21.66
N LYS A 97 -0.76 -2.29 -22.22
CA LYS A 97 0.58 -2.32 -22.81
C LYS A 97 1.65 -2.67 -21.79
N GLY A 98 1.61 -2.06 -20.60
CA GLY A 98 2.58 -2.38 -19.53
C GLY A 98 2.51 -3.82 -19.05
N PHE A 99 1.30 -4.36 -18.83
CA PHE A 99 1.18 -5.79 -18.48
C PHE A 99 1.54 -6.72 -19.64
N ALA A 100 1.28 -6.34 -20.89
CA ALA A 100 1.71 -7.11 -22.05
C ALA A 100 3.24 -7.21 -22.11
N TRP A 101 3.94 -6.09 -21.93
CA TRP A 101 5.39 -6.05 -21.88
C TRP A 101 5.95 -6.86 -20.72
N LEU A 102 5.41 -6.74 -19.50
CA LEU A 102 5.85 -7.54 -18.35
C LEU A 102 5.70 -9.04 -18.62
N ARG A 103 4.58 -9.46 -19.21
CA ARG A 103 4.36 -10.86 -19.57
C ARG A 103 5.41 -11.37 -20.55
N GLN A 104 5.70 -10.62 -21.61
CA GLN A 104 6.73 -10.99 -22.59
C GLN A 104 8.11 -11.07 -21.93
N ARG A 105 8.47 -10.07 -21.14
CA ARG A 105 9.76 -10.00 -20.45
C ARG A 105 9.97 -11.15 -19.47
N ILE A 106 8.94 -11.51 -18.70
CA ILE A 106 9.00 -12.61 -17.71
C ILE A 106 8.90 -13.98 -18.37
N ALA A 107 8.21 -14.10 -19.51
CA ALA A 107 8.27 -15.31 -20.32
C ALA A 107 9.69 -15.56 -20.85
N LYS A 108 10.38 -14.50 -21.31
CA LYS A 108 11.75 -14.59 -21.84
C LYS A 108 12.81 -14.81 -20.75
N ASN A 109 12.73 -14.06 -19.65
CA ASN A 109 13.84 -13.94 -18.71
C ASN A 109 13.55 -14.49 -17.30
N GLY A 110 12.33 -14.95 -17.04
CA GLY A 110 11.89 -15.30 -15.69
C GLY A 110 11.79 -14.10 -14.74
N PHE A 111 11.60 -14.40 -13.45
CA PHE A 111 11.68 -13.43 -12.37
C PHE A 111 13.15 -13.31 -11.92
N LYS A 112 13.63 -12.07 -11.76
CA LYS A 112 15.06 -11.82 -11.49
C LYS A 112 15.35 -11.33 -10.08
N THR A 113 14.57 -10.38 -9.57
CA THR A 113 14.90 -9.64 -8.35
C THR A 113 13.70 -9.58 -7.39
N VAL A 114 14.00 -9.50 -6.10
CA VAL A 114 12.98 -9.44 -5.04
C VAL A 114 12.13 -8.19 -5.19
N TYR A 115 12.76 -7.03 -5.41
CA TYR A 115 12.06 -5.76 -5.68
C TYR A 115 11.09 -5.84 -6.85
N SER A 116 11.60 -6.21 -8.04
CA SER A 116 10.76 -6.24 -9.25
C SER A 116 9.61 -7.22 -9.09
N THR A 117 9.88 -8.42 -8.56
CA THR A 117 8.86 -9.46 -8.37
C THR A 117 7.80 -9.03 -7.36
N SER A 118 8.21 -8.35 -6.29
CA SER A 118 7.27 -7.81 -5.31
C SER A 118 6.38 -6.73 -5.91
N CYS A 119 6.94 -5.78 -6.67
CA CYS A 119 6.16 -4.78 -7.39
C CYS A 119 5.19 -5.42 -8.40
N ILE A 120 5.60 -6.49 -9.10
CA ILE A 120 4.74 -7.25 -10.02
C ILE A 120 3.54 -7.84 -9.27
N ILE A 121 3.76 -8.45 -8.09
CA ILE A 121 2.69 -9.00 -7.25
C ILE A 121 1.73 -7.89 -6.81
N LEU A 122 2.24 -6.73 -6.39
CA LEU A 122 1.42 -5.58 -5.99
C LEU A 122 0.59 -5.04 -7.18
N ALA A 123 1.18 -4.91 -8.36
CA ALA A 123 0.50 -4.48 -9.57
C ALA A 123 -0.59 -5.49 -9.99
N LEU A 124 -0.30 -6.79 -9.96
CA LEU A 124 -1.28 -7.85 -10.24
C LEU A 124 -2.42 -7.86 -9.22
N SER A 125 -2.11 -7.66 -7.93
CA SER A 125 -3.12 -7.48 -6.90
C SER A 125 -4.03 -6.30 -7.26
N ALA A 126 -3.47 -5.12 -7.53
CA ALA A 126 -4.24 -3.94 -7.91
C ALA A 126 -5.09 -4.15 -9.18
N LEU A 127 -4.56 -4.85 -10.19
CA LEU A 127 -5.29 -5.21 -11.41
C LEU A 127 -6.51 -6.10 -11.09
N MET A 128 -6.43 -6.90 -10.03
CA MET A 128 -7.49 -7.81 -9.59
C MET A 128 -8.34 -7.24 -8.45
N GLU A 129 -8.21 -5.96 -8.10
CA GLU A 129 -8.99 -5.32 -7.04
C GLU A 129 -10.50 -5.26 -7.40
N PRO A 130 -11.44 -5.69 -6.54
CA PRO A 130 -12.86 -5.46 -6.80
C PRO A 130 -13.16 -3.95 -6.94
N PRO A 131 -14.24 -3.57 -7.64
CA PRO A 131 -14.67 -2.18 -7.69
C PRO A 131 -14.97 -1.63 -6.28
N PRO A 132 -14.91 -0.30 -6.07
CA PRO A 132 -15.30 0.30 -4.79
C PRO A 132 -16.74 -0.05 -4.41
N ILE A 133 -16.98 -0.23 -3.11
CA ILE A 133 -18.27 -0.67 -2.55
C ILE A 133 -19.42 0.27 -2.92
N LYS A 134 -19.17 1.58 -3.00
CA LYS A 134 -20.20 2.59 -3.33
C LYS A 134 -20.94 2.29 -4.63
N LYS A 135 -20.22 1.87 -5.69
CA LYS A 135 -20.84 1.52 -6.98
C LYS A 135 -21.67 0.24 -6.90
N GLU A 136 -21.23 -0.73 -6.11
CA GLU A 136 -22.03 -1.93 -5.83
C GLU A 136 -23.29 -1.55 -5.05
N ARG A 137 -23.15 -0.70 -4.02
CA ARG A 137 -24.24 -0.17 -3.20
C ARG A 137 -25.32 0.53 -4.02
N GLU A 138 -24.93 1.45 -4.91
CA GLU A 138 -25.85 2.16 -5.80
C GLU A 138 -26.61 1.21 -6.74
N LYS A 139 -25.95 0.17 -7.26
CA LYS A 139 -26.61 -0.85 -8.08
C LYS A 139 -27.59 -1.70 -7.27
N LEU A 140 -27.24 -2.07 -6.04
CA LEU A 140 -28.10 -2.86 -5.16
C LEU A 140 -29.37 -2.11 -4.75
N LEU A 141 -29.28 -0.80 -4.52
CA LEU A 141 -30.43 0.04 -4.22
C LEU A 141 -31.40 0.17 -5.40
N LYS A 142 -30.89 0.15 -6.64
CA LYS A 142 -31.71 0.29 -7.84
C LYS A 142 -32.53 -0.95 -8.18
N ASN A 143 -32.01 -2.16 -7.93
CA ASN A 143 -32.68 -3.44 -8.22
C ASN A 143 -32.41 -4.49 -7.12
N PRO A 144 -33.14 -4.46 -5.99
CA PRO A 144 -32.96 -5.41 -4.89
C PRO A 144 -33.45 -6.82 -5.28
N THR A 145 -32.57 -7.82 -5.27
CA THR A 145 -32.92 -9.24 -5.58
C THR A 145 -32.67 -10.20 -4.39
N MET A 146 -33.26 -11.41 -4.39
CA MET A 146 -32.95 -12.48 -3.41
C MET A 146 -31.46 -12.90 -3.41
N ARG A 147 -30.75 -12.68 -4.52
CA ARG A 147 -29.31 -12.98 -4.66
C ARG A 147 -28.42 -11.83 -4.18
N THR A 148 -29.01 -10.74 -3.67
CA THR A 148 -28.29 -9.59 -3.13
C THR A 148 -27.52 -10.02 -1.89
N ARG A 149 -26.22 -10.20 -2.05
CA ARG A 149 -25.33 -10.63 -0.98
C ARG A 149 -25.20 -9.51 0.05
N ALA A 150 -25.17 -9.90 1.32
CA ALA A 150 -24.70 -9.00 2.35
C ALA A 150 -23.27 -8.54 2.08
N PHE A 151 -22.86 -7.50 2.80
CA PHE A 151 -21.54 -6.91 2.72
C PHE A 151 -20.47 -8.00 2.94
N GLU A 152 -19.78 -8.41 1.87
CA GLU A 152 -18.73 -9.42 1.97
C GLU A 152 -17.45 -8.77 2.52
N PRO A 153 -16.72 -9.44 3.45
CA PRO A 153 -15.41 -8.96 3.88
C PRO A 153 -14.51 -8.65 2.68
N GLU A 154 -13.67 -7.63 2.79
CA GLU A 154 -12.83 -7.17 1.67
C GLU A 154 -12.00 -8.30 1.05
N ASP A 155 -11.40 -9.15 1.87
CA ASP A 155 -10.64 -10.33 1.41
C ASP A 155 -11.52 -11.34 0.65
N LYS A 156 -12.80 -11.49 1.02
CA LYS A 156 -13.74 -12.37 0.30
C LYS A 156 -14.07 -11.79 -1.07
N ARG A 157 -14.33 -10.47 -1.14
CA ARG A 157 -14.55 -9.73 -2.40
C ARG A 157 -13.32 -9.83 -3.30
N LYS A 158 -12.13 -9.64 -2.73
CA LYS A 158 -10.85 -9.79 -3.42
C LYS A 158 -10.69 -11.18 -4.02
N ARG A 159 -10.89 -12.24 -3.24
CA ARG A 159 -10.82 -13.63 -3.75
C ARG A 159 -11.85 -13.90 -4.84
N ALA A 160 -13.05 -13.34 -4.74
CA ALA A 160 -14.07 -13.46 -5.78
C ALA A 160 -13.65 -12.75 -7.08
N ALA A 161 -13.07 -11.54 -6.98
CA ALA A 161 -12.54 -10.81 -8.12
C ALA A 161 -11.37 -11.57 -8.78
N VAL A 162 -10.44 -12.10 -7.97
CA VAL A 162 -9.31 -12.91 -8.46
C VAL A 162 -9.80 -14.13 -9.24
N ARG A 163 -10.84 -14.86 -8.77
CA ARG A 163 -11.40 -16.00 -9.52
C ARG A 163 -11.88 -15.64 -10.93
N LYS A 164 -12.38 -14.42 -11.11
CA LYS A 164 -12.86 -13.89 -12.40
C LYS A 164 -11.75 -13.22 -13.23
N ALA A 165 -10.55 -13.04 -12.66
CA ALA A 165 -9.46 -12.39 -13.35
C ALA A 165 -8.88 -13.26 -14.47
N PRO A 166 -8.25 -12.65 -15.49
CA PRO A 166 -7.63 -13.37 -16.60
C PRO A 166 -6.70 -14.49 -16.10
N LYS A 167 -6.73 -15.65 -16.78
CA LYS A 167 -5.91 -16.82 -16.42
C LYS A 167 -4.42 -16.46 -16.33
N TRP A 168 -3.93 -15.65 -17.27
CA TRP A 168 -2.53 -15.20 -17.29
C TRP A 168 -2.14 -14.42 -16.02
N ALA A 169 -3.03 -13.57 -15.49
CA ALA A 169 -2.74 -12.72 -14.33
C ALA A 169 -2.68 -13.57 -13.05
N ARG A 170 -3.64 -14.50 -12.91
CA ARG A 170 -3.65 -15.47 -11.81
C ARG A 170 -2.41 -16.36 -11.81
N GLU A 171 -2.01 -16.83 -12.98
CA GLU A 171 -0.86 -17.73 -13.12
C GLU A 171 0.47 -17.01 -12.86
N MET A 172 0.62 -15.81 -13.42
CA MET A 172 1.77 -14.95 -13.17
C MET A 172 1.90 -14.60 -11.69
N LEU A 173 0.78 -14.31 -11.01
CA LEU A 173 0.77 -14.04 -9.57
C LEU A 173 1.28 -15.26 -8.78
N ARG A 174 0.79 -16.48 -9.08
CA ARG A 174 1.23 -17.70 -8.39
C ARG A 174 2.72 -17.97 -8.59
N ARG A 175 3.20 -17.87 -9.84
CA ARG A 175 4.61 -18.08 -10.17
C ARG A 175 5.51 -17.05 -9.50
N ALA A 176 5.10 -15.78 -9.46
CA ALA A 176 5.82 -14.72 -8.77
C ALA A 176 5.91 -14.97 -7.26
N VAL A 177 4.81 -15.39 -6.62
CA VAL A 177 4.79 -15.72 -5.19
C VAL A 177 5.67 -16.93 -4.89
N ALA A 178 5.57 -17.99 -5.69
CA ALA A 178 6.41 -19.18 -5.53
C ALA A 178 7.90 -18.84 -5.66
N TRP A 179 8.26 -18.01 -6.65
CA TRP A 179 9.63 -17.53 -6.82
C TRP A 179 10.08 -16.71 -5.60
N LEU A 180 9.25 -15.76 -5.14
CA LEU A 180 9.57 -14.89 -4.01
C LEU A 180 9.79 -15.68 -2.72
N LEU A 181 8.97 -16.70 -2.45
CA LEU A 181 9.16 -17.59 -1.31
C LEU A 181 10.47 -18.38 -1.38
N LYS A 182 10.87 -18.81 -2.58
CA LYS A 182 12.15 -19.52 -2.80
C LYS A 182 13.36 -18.62 -2.56
N GLN A 183 13.24 -17.30 -2.70
CA GLN A 183 14.35 -16.35 -2.50
C GLN A 183 14.57 -15.93 -1.04
N GLN A 184 13.70 -16.31 -0.11
CA GLN A 184 13.89 -15.97 1.29
C GLN A 184 15.13 -16.68 1.82
N GLN A 185 16.05 -15.94 2.45
CA GLN A 185 17.20 -16.51 3.14
C GLN A 185 16.76 -17.10 4.48
N LYS A 186 17.70 -17.29 5.42
CA LYS A 186 17.39 -17.77 6.77
C LYS A 186 16.27 -16.96 7.41
N TYR A 187 16.37 -15.63 7.39
CA TYR A 187 15.35 -14.78 8.00
C TYR A 187 14.56 -13.94 7.00
N ILE A 188 15.27 -13.19 6.17
CA ILE A 188 14.68 -12.15 5.33
C ILE A 188 15.20 -12.23 3.89
N TRP A 189 14.90 -11.24 3.05
CA TRP A 189 15.33 -11.22 1.64
C TRP A 189 16.53 -10.30 1.45
N ARG A 190 17.21 -10.48 0.31
CA ARG A 190 18.34 -9.69 -0.18
C ARG A 190 18.24 -9.47 -1.69
N TYR A 191 19.12 -8.64 -2.25
CA TYR A 191 19.36 -8.65 -3.70
C TYR A 191 20.01 -9.98 -4.13
N PRO A 192 19.49 -10.67 -5.17
CA PRO A 192 20.20 -11.79 -5.75
C PRO A 192 21.42 -11.28 -6.53
N GLY A 193 22.62 -11.72 -6.14
CA GLY A 193 23.89 -11.33 -6.77
C GLY A 193 24.68 -10.26 -5.99
N ALA A 194 25.65 -9.63 -6.68
CA ALA A 194 26.47 -8.55 -6.13
C ALA A 194 25.61 -7.33 -5.80
N MET A 195 25.82 -6.73 -4.63
CA MET A 195 25.03 -5.59 -4.18
C MET A 195 25.38 -4.31 -4.96
N PRO A 196 24.40 -3.48 -5.34
CA PRO A 196 24.67 -2.14 -5.87
C PRO A 196 25.47 -1.30 -4.86
N GLY A 197 26.70 -0.92 -5.22
CA GLY A 197 27.58 -0.13 -4.35
C GLY A 197 28.34 -0.95 -3.29
N GLY A 198 28.22 -2.29 -3.29
CA GLY A 198 29.09 -3.17 -2.52
C GLY A 198 30.36 -3.52 -3.30
N VAL A 199 31.53 -3.30 -2.72
CA VAL A 199 32.80 -3.68 -3.35
C VAL A 199 32.97 -5.20 -3.25
N GLY A 200 32.90 -5.90 -4.40
CA GLY A 200 33.44 -7.25 -4.63
C GLY A 200 33.09 -8.36 -3.61
N GLY A 201 31.87 -8.92 -3.71
CA GLY A 201 31.49 -10.16 -3.01
C GLY A 201 29.97 -10.34 -2.87
N PRO A 202 29.45 -11.53 -2.49
CA PRO A 202 28.07 -11.63 -2.05
C PRO A 202 27.93 -10.70 -0.84
N GLY A 203 27.11 -9.65 -0.97
CA GLY A 203 26.76 -8.80 0.17
C GLY A 203 26.08 -9.59 1.30
N PRO A 204 25.65 -8.93 2.39
CA PRO A 204 24.99 -9.62 3.50
C PRO A 204 23.72 -10.36 3.04
N ASP A 205 23.33 -11.39 3.78
CA ASP A 205 22.15 -12.21 3.46
C ASP A 205 20.81 -11.54 3.81
N HIS A 206 20.87 -10.26 4.16
CA HIS A 206 19.81 -9.51 4.78
C HIS A 206 19.72 -8.10 4.19
N ASP A 207 18.52 -7.65 3.83
CA ASP A 207 18.22 -6.31 3.33
C ASP A 207 16.82 -5.88 3.80
N CYS A 208 16.75 -4.84 4.62
CA CYS A 208 15.50 -4.31 5.15
C CYS A 208 14.55 -3.77 4.06
N SER A 209 15.09 -3.15 3.00
CA SER A 209 14.36 -2.56 1.87
C SER A 209 13.68 -3.62 1.01
N ASN A 210 14.41 -4.67 0.57
CA ASN A 210 13.82 -5.78 -0.17
C ASN A 210 12.74 -6.49 0.65
N THR A 211 12.99 -6.64 1.94
CA THR A 211 12.13 -7.40 2.85
C THR A 211 10.78 -6.74 3.07
N GLN A 212 10.70 -5.41 3.16
CA GLN A 212 9.39 -4.74 3.27
C GLN A 212 8.52 -4.97 2.02
N TYR A 213 9.10 -4.96 0.82
CA TYR A 213 8.35 -5.21 -0.42
C TYR A 213 7.93 -6.67 -0.52
N ALA A 214 8.81 -7.61 -0.14
CA ALA A 214 8.46 -9.02 -0.09
C ALA A 214 7.32 -9.30 0.90
N ALA A 215 7.38 -8.71 2.11
CA ALA A 215 6.33 -8.85 3.12
C ALA A 215 4.99 -8.27 2.63
N LEU A 216 5.00 -7.09 2.01
CA LEU A 216 3.82 -6.46 1.41
C LEU A 216 3.22 -7.33 0.30
N ALA A 217 4.06 -7.80 -0.63
CA ALA A 217 3.64 -8.63 -1.75
C ALA A 217 3.03 -9.95 -1.28
N LEU A 218 3.66 -10.63 -0.32
CA LEU A 218 3.13 -11.88 0.25
C LEU A 218 1.84 -11.65 1.03
N HIS A 219 1.73 -10.55 1.78
CA HIS A 219 0.48 -10.19 2.44
C HIS A 219 -0.65 -9.94 1.43
N GLU A 220 -0.39 -9.20 0.35
CA GLU A 220 -1.34 -8.98 -0.74
C GLU A 220 -1.72 -10.28 -1.48
N ALA A 221 -0.76 -11.19 -1.67
CA ALA A 221 -1.01 -12.51 -2.24
C ALA A 221 -1.97 -13.35 -1.37
N MET A 222 -1.85 -13.28 -0.04
CA MET A 222 -2.77 -13.94 0.89
C MET A 222 -4.21 -13.42 0.75
N ARG A 223 -4.37 -12.13 0.48
CA ARG A 223 -5.68 -11.51 0.19
C ARG A 223 -6.24 -11.96 -1.15
N CYS A 224 -5.36 -12.20 -2.13
CA CYS A 224 -5.72 -12.85 -3.38
C CYS A 224 -6.05 -14.34 -3.25
N GLY A 225 -5.89 -14.93 -2.06
CA GLY A 225 -6.22 -16.33 -1.77
C GLY A 225 -5.06 -17.30 -1.96
N ILE A 226 -3.82 -16.82 -2.11
CA ILE A 226 -2.62 -17.67 -2.14
C ILE A 226 -2.17 -17.93 -0.71
N SER A 227 -2.00 -19.19 -0.34
CA SER A 227 -1.49 -19.54 0.99
C SER A 227 0.00 -19.21 1.09
N VAL A 228 0.40 -18.55 2.18
CA VAL A 228 1.80 -18.29 2.51
C VAL A 228 2.08 -18.89 3.89
N PRO A 229 3.14 -19.69 4.07
CA PRO A 229 3.46 -20.30 5.36
C PRO A 229 3.67 -19.24 6.45
N ALA A 230 3.08 -19.46 7.63
CA ALA A 230 3.23 -18.52 8.75
C ALA A 230 4.68 -18.39 9.23
N ASP A 231 5.49 -19.44 9.03
CA ASP A 231 6.90 -19.46 9.41
C ASP A 231 7.73 -18.38 8.69
N VAL A 232 7.42 -18.10 7.42
CA VAL A 232 8.01 -16.99 6.65
C VAL A 232 7.97 -15.69 7.45
N PHE A 233 6.80 -15.38 8.02
CA PHE A 233 6.58 -14.16 8.80
C PHE A 233 7.15 -14.25 10.23
N LYS A 234 7.25 -15.45 10.82
CA LYS A 234 7.92 -15.65 12.11
C LYS A 234 9.40 -15.28 12.00
N ARG A 235 10.08 -15.76 10.95
CA ARG A 235 11.50 -15.48 10.71
C ARG A 235 11.77 -14.01 10.40
N VAL A 236 10.86 -13.35 9.65
CA VAL A 236 10.87 -11.89 9.46
C VAL A 236 10.74 -11.16 10.80
N ALA A 237 9.75 -11.51 11.63
CA ALA A 237 9.57 -10.87 12.92
C ALA A 237 10.78 -11.09 13.85
N GLN A 238 11.39 -12.27 13.80
CA GLN A 238 12.58 -12.58 14.59
C GLN A 238 13.74 -11.65 14.22
N TYR A 239 14.01 -11.47 12.92
CA TYR A 239 15.06 -10.55 12.47
C TYR A 239 14.83 -9.13 12.96
N PHE A 240 13.65 -8.54 12.71
CA PHE A 240 13.42 -7.14 13.05
C PHE A 240 13.34 -6.88 14.57
N VAL A 241 12.92 -7.86 15.38
CA VAL A 241 13.03 -7.77 16.84
C VAL A 241 14.48 -7.84 17.30
N THR A 242 15.32 -8.68 16.68
CA THR A 242 16.72 -8.88 17.06
C THR A 242 17.61 -7.71 16.66
N TYR A 243 17.39 -7.11 15.49
CA TYR A 243 18.28 -6.12 14.88
C TYR A 243 17.72 -4.69 14.85
N GLN A 244 16.79 -4.37 15.76
CA GLN A 244 16.46 -2.97 16.06
C GLN A 244 17.62 -2.34 16.86
N GLU A 245 17.83 -1.02 16.76
CA GLU A 245 18.85 -0.33 17.59
C GLU A 245 18.76 -0.76 19.06
N PRO A 246 19.89 -1.07 19.74
CA PRO A 246 19.88 -1.61 21.09
C PRO A 246 19.35 -0.59 22.12
N SER A 247 19.54 0.70 21.86
CA SER A 247 19.10 1.82 22.69
C SER A 247 18.68 3.00 21.81
N GLY A 248 17.90 3.91 22.40
CA GLY A 248 17.50 5.18 21.79
C GLY A 248 16.91 6.08 22.86
N PRO A 249 16.75 7.39 22.63
CA PRO A 249 16.20 8.29 23.62
C PRO A 249 14.75 7.90 23.96
N GLU A 250 14.38 7.98 25.24
CA GLU A 250 12.98 7.92 25.65
C GLU A 250 12.25 9.14 25.08
N VAL A 251 11.09 8.92 24.45
CA VAL A 251 10.28 10.00 23.87
C VAL A 251 8.89 10.04 24.48
N LYS A 252 8.20 11.17 24.31
CA LYS A 252 6.80 11.32 24.71
C LYS A 252 5.97 10.20 24.09
N SER A 253 5.40 9.35 24.95
CA SER A 253 4.66 8.18 24.51
C SER A 253 3.35 8.58 23.83
N PHE A 254 3.00 7.86 22.77
CA PHE A 254 1.72 7.98 22.08
C PHE A 254 1.14 6.60 21.75
N ARG A 255 -0.12 6.57 21.33
CA ARG A 255 -0.83 5.33 21.04
C ARG A 255 -0.48 4.81 19.63
N VAL A 256 -0.14 3.53 19.55
CA VAL A 256 0.14 2.84 18.28
C VAL A 256 -0.78 1.62 18.20
N PRO A 257 -2.00 1.75 17.64
CA PRO A 257 -2.97 0.66 17.61
C PRO A 257 -2.45 -0.67 17.05
N GLY A 258 -1.62 -0.62 16.01
CA GLY A 258 -0.99 -1.79 15.41
C GLY A 258 -0.10 -2.57 16.36
N ALA A 259 0.47 -1.91 17.37
CA ALA A 259 1.23 -2.52 18.45
C ALA A 259 0.34 -2.87 19.66
N ASP A 260 -0.56 -1.97 20.04
CA ASP A 260 -1.26 -2.01 21.32
C ASP A 260 -2.53 -2.89 21.30
N LEU A 261 -3.10 -3.14 20.11
CA LEU A 261 -4.28 -3.99 19.95
C LEU A 261 -3.93 -5.36 19.36
N SER A 262 -4.79 -6.35 19.61
CA SER A 262 -4.73 -7.62 18.89
C SER A 262 -5.32 -7.46 17.49
N LEU A 263 -4.48 -7.55 16.46
CA LEU A 263 -4.89 -7.48 15.05
C LEU A 263 -5.80 -8.66 14.67
N LYS A 264 -5.52 -9.86 15.19
CA LYS A 264 -6.39 -11.03 15.05
C LYS A 264 -7.75 -10.80 15.72
N GLY A 265 -7.74 -10.20 16.91
CA GLY A 265 -8.96 -9.81 17.63
C GLY A 265 -9.81 -8.82 16.83
N LEU A 266 -9.18 -7.78 16.27
CA LEU A 266 -9.84 -6.81 15.39
C LEU A 266 -10.43 -7.46 14.15
N LYS A 267 -9.70 -8.35 13.46
CA LYS A 267 -10.25 -9.12 12.32
C LYS A 267 -11.44 -10.00 12.72
N LYS A 268 -11.41 -10.62 13.90
CA LYS A 268 -12.52 -11.44 14.40
C LYS A 268 -13.74 -10.58 14.69
N LEU A 269 -13.54 -9.39 15.23
CA LEU A 269 -14.60 -8.43 15.52
C LEU A 269 -15.22 -7.87 14.23
N GLU A 270 -14.40 -7.47 13.25
CA GLU A 270 -14.86 -7.05 11.92
C GLU A 270 -15.79 -8.12 11.30
N LYS A 271 -15.38 -9.39 11.32
CA LYS A 271 -16.20 -10.51 10.83
C LYS A 271 -17.53 -10.67 11.59
N LYS A 272 -17.54 -10.48 12.91
CA LYS A 272 -18.76 -10.55 13.72
C LYS A 272 -19.75 -9.44 13.34
N ILE A 273 -19.25 -8.22 13.17
CA ILE A 273 -20.06 -7.06 12.79
C ILE A 273 -20.64 -7.24 11.39
N LEU A 274 -19.81 -7.66 10.44
CA LEU A 274 -20.26 -8.00 9.09
C LEU A 274 -21.38 -9.04 9.08
N LYS A 275 -21.24 -10.08 9.92
CA LYS A 275 -22.27 -11.13 10.06
C LYS A 275 -23.57 -10.57 10.65
N ALA A 276 -23.51 -9.74 11.68
CA ALA A 276 -24.69 -9.11 12.26
C ALA A 276 -25.41 -8.19 11.25
N MET A 277 -24.65 -7.41 10.46
CA MET A 277 -25.20 -6.58 9.39
C MET A 277 -25.85 -7.41 8.28
N GLU A 278 -25.27 -8.57 7.94
CA GLU A 278 -25.86 -9.51 6.99
C GLU A 278 -27.21 -10.04 7.48
N GLU A 279 -27.30 -10.40 8.76
CA GLU A 279 -28.53 -10.89 9.38
C GLU A 279 -29.61 -9.80 9.44
N GLU A 280 -29.26 -8.57 9.82
CA GLU A 280 -30.16 -7.41 9.79
C GLU A 280 -30.70 -7.13 8.38
N TRP A 281 -29.83 -7.16 7.36
CA TRP A 281 -30.27 -6.97 5.97
C TRP A 281 -31.23 -8.07 5.50
N LYS A 282 -30.96 -9.33 5.85
CA LYS A 282 -31.84 -10.46 5.53
C LYS A 282 -33.20 -10.32 6.19
N ALA A 283 -33.26 -9.84 7.43
CA ALA A 283 -34.50 -9.55 8.14
C ALA A 283 -35.31 -8.46 7.41
N GLN A 284 -34.70 -7.33 7.08
CA GLN A 284 -35.36 -6.25 6.34
C GLN A 284 -35.86 -6.71 4.96
N LEU A 285 -35.06 -7.49 4.23
CA LEU A 285 -35.49 -8.04 2.94
C LEU A 285 -36.64 -9.06 3.08
N LYS A 286 -36.75 -9.76 4.21
CA LYS A 286 -37.84 -10.68 4.49
C LYS A 286 -39.13 -9.92 4.78
N GLU A 287 -39.05 -8.85 5.58
CA GLU A 287 -40.18 -7.94 5.84
C GLU A 287 -40.65 -7.26 4.57
N TRP A 288 -39.72 -6.70 3.79
CA TRP A 288 -40.02 -6.03 2.53
C TRP A 288 -40.76 -6.92 1.52
N LYS A 289 -40.42 -8.21 1.47
CA LYS A 289 -41.11 -9.18 0.58
C LYS A 289 -42.49 -9.59 1.06
N ARG A 290 -42.76 -9.50 2.37
CA ARG A 290 -44.05 -9.86 2.96
C ARG A 290 -45.05 -8.71 2.85
N ALA A 291 -44.57 -7.47 2.75
CA ALA A 291 -45.40 -6.29 2.60
C ALA A 291 -46.07 -6.24 1.20
N LYS A 292 -47.33 -5.79 1.17
CA LYS A 292 -48.09 -5.58 -0.07
C LYS A 292 -47.50 -4.43 -0.89
N GLU A 293 -47.79 -4.41 -2.19
CA GLU A 293 -47.42 -3.30 -3.07
C GLU A 293 -48.09 -2.00 -2.56
N GLY A 294 -47.30 -0.97 -2.24
CA GLY A 294 -47.75 0.25 -1.55
C GLY A 294 -47.43 0.32 -0.05
N GLU A 295 -47.27 -0.82 0.64
CA GLU A 295 -46.92 -0.91 2.07
C GLU A 295 -45.45 -1.31 2.30
N LYS A 296 -44.70 -1.48 1.22
CA LYS A 296 -43.30 -1.93 1.27
C LYS A 296 -42.46 -0.98 2.14
N PRO A 297 -41.87 -1.47 3.25
CA PRO A 297 -41.04 -0.65 4.10
C PRO A 297 -39.87 -0.08 3.29
N GLN A 298 -39.44 1.14 3.61
CA GLN A 298 -38.25 1.68 2.98
C GLN A 298 -37.05 0.81 3.35
N LEU A 299 -36.47 0.10 2.39
CA LEU A 299 -35.26 -0.70 2.61
C LEU A 299 -34.14 0.23 3.07
N ARG A 300 -33.71 0.04 4.31
CA ARG A 300 -32.51 0.68 4.82
C ARG A 300 -31.41 -0.31 4.61
N LEU A 301 -30.57 -0.11 3.59
CA LEU A 301 -29.25 -0.76 3.59
C LEU A 301 -28.68 -0.67 5.00
N PRO A 302 -28.14 -1.74 5.59
CA PRO A 302 -27.70 -1.76 6.98
C PRO A 302 -26.93 -0.47 7.23
N LYS A 303 -27.57 0.49 7.91
CA LYS A 303 -26.96 1.77 8.22
C LYS A 303 -26.15 1.50 9.47
N THR A 304 -25.13 0.65 9.30
CA THR A 304 -24.02 0.29 10.18
C THR A 304 -24.11 0.97 11.54
N SER A 305 -25.05 0.65 12.42
CA SER A 305 -24.97 1.15 13.80
C SER A 305 -23.56 0.84 14.29
N ALA A 306 -22.82 1.89 14.66
CA ALA A 306 -21.39 1.80 14.86
C ALA A 306 -21.13 0.92 16.08
N ILE A 307 -20.98 -0.38 15.87
CA ILE A 307 -20.10 -1.14 16.74
C ILE A 307 -18.70 -0.64 16.34
N GLU A 308 -18.16 0.24 17.16
CA GLU A 308 -16.93 1.04 17.02
C GLU A 308 -15.68 0.20 16.66
N VAL A 309 -15.59 -0.40 15.48
CA VAL A 309 -14.32 -0.92 14.95
C VAL A 309 -13.48 0.22 14.39
N GLY A 310 -14.15 1.29 13.95
CA GLY A 310 -13.57 2.32 13.10
C GLY A 310 -12.55 3.24 13.77
N ASN A 311 -12.63 3.53 15.07
CA ASN A 311 -11.56 4.25 15.76
C ASN A 311 -10.88 3.30 16.74
N PRO A 312 -9.71 2.72 16.39
CA PRO A 312 -9.01 1.82 17.29
C PRO A 312 -8.56 2.50 18.58
N TYR A 313 -8.39 3.82 18.60
CA TYR A 313 -7.99 4.58 19.79
C TYR A 313 -9.03 4.52 20.90
N LYS A 314 -10.33 4.41 20.59
CA LYS A 314 -11.38 4.21 21.61
C LYS A 314 -11.26 2.87 22.35
N ARG A 315 -10.58 1.90 21.74
CA ARG A 315 -10.35 0.56 22.32
C ARG A 315 -9.06 0.49 23.14
N LEU A 316 -8.22 1.52 23.05
CA LEU A 316 -7.01 1.62 23.84
C LEU A 316 -7.39 2.02 25.25
N LYS A 317 -7.16 1.11 26.19
CA LYS A 317 -7.38 1.31 27.63
C LYS A 317 -6.04 1.17 28.36
N GLY A 318 -5.96 1.68 29.58
CA GLY A 318 -4.76 1.59 30.43
C GLY A 318 -3.69 2.63 30.12
N GLU A 319 -2.56 2.55 30.80
CA GLU A 319 -1.47 3.52 30.67
C GLU A 319 -0.75 3.43 29.31
N MET A 320 -0.13 4.52 28.89
CA MET A 320 0.72 4.53 27.71
C MET A 320 2.04 3.84 28.03
N GLN A 321 2.42 2.84 27.23
CA GLN A 321 3.69 2.17 27.42
C GLN A 321 4.82 3.08 26.99
N LYS A 322 5.91 3.08 27.78
CA LYS A 322 7.16 3.75 27.43
C LYS A 322 7.63 3.31 26.05
N MET A 323 8.21 4.25 25.33
CA MET A 323 8.79 4.01 24.02
C MET A 323 10.10 4.78 23.87
N HIS A 324 11.01 4.16 23.14
CA HIS A 324 12.32 4.71 22.83
C HIS A 324 12.41 4.87 21.32
N ALA A 325 13.00 5.96 20.84
CA ALA A 325 13.23 6.15 19.42
C ALA A 325 14.34 5.19 18.94
N ARG A 326 13.96 3.96 18.57
CA ARG A 326 14.85 2.91 18.06
C ARG A 326 14.38 2.46 16.69
N GLY A 327 15.23 2.63 15.68
CA GLY A 327 14.92 2.32 14.29
C GLY A 327 15.69 1.11 13.77
N TRP A 328 15.77 1.03 12.44
CA TRP A 328 16.56 0.03 11.73
C TRP A 328 17.48 0.66 10.69
N SER A 329 18.66 0.07 10.54
CA SER A 329 19.60 0.32 9.46
C SER A 329 19.24 -0.49 8.21
N TYR A 330 19.96 -0.25 7.11
CA TYR A 330 19.74 -0.98 5.86
C TYR A 330 20.06 -2.47 6.00
N ILE A 331 21.14 -2.77 6.71
CA ILE A 331 21.59 -4.11 7.09
C ILE A 331 22.07 -4.11 8.54
N GLU A 332 22.08 -5.27 9.16
CA GLU A 332 22.63 -5.42 10.51
C GLU A 332 24.14 -5.21 10.55
N HIS A 333 24.66 -4.89 11.74
CA HIS A 333 26.09 -4.88 11.98
C HIS A 333 26.61 -6.32 12.06
N ILE A 334 27.23 -6.80 10.99
CA ILE A 334 27.84 -8.14 10.94
C ILE A 334 29.28 -8.05 11.48
N ARG A 335 29.55 -8.72 12.60
CA ARG A 335 30.89 -8.75 13.21
C ARG A 335 31.90 -9.31 12.21
N GLY A 336 32.99 -8.56 11.99
CA GLY A 336 34.08 -8.95 11.08
C GLY A 336 33.85 -8.56 9.61
N MET A 337 32.72 -7.97 9.25
CA MET A 337 32.46 -7.45 7.90
C MET A 337 32.59 -5.92 7.88
N ARG A 338 33.48 -5.38 7.05
CA ARG A 338 33.58 -3.93 6.83
C ARG A 338 32.53 -3.51 5.80
N LEU A 339 31.51 -2.80 6.28
CA LEU A 339 30.38 -2.33 5.48
C LEU A 339 30.42 -0.80 5.37
N PRO A 340 29.85 -0.19 4.31
CA PRO A 340 29.75 1.26 4.23
C PRO A 340 28.96 1.82 5.42
N ASP A 341 29.47 2.87 6.07
CA ASP A 341 28.85 3.42 7.29
C ASP A 341 27.38 3.83 7.08
N GLY A 342 27.04 4.34 5.89
CA GLY A 342 25.67 4.69 5.52
C GLY A 342 24.69 3.51 5.54
N TRP A 343 25.17 2.28 5.40
CA TRP A 343 24.34 1.06 5.42
C TRP A 343 24.05 0.59 6.85
N LEU A 344 24.95 0.91 7.77
CA LEU A 344 24.82 0.61 9.20
C LEU A 344 24.07 1.72 9.95
N LYS A 345 23.88 2.88 9.31
CA LYS A 345 23.13 3.99 9.87
C LYS A 345 21.62 3.73 9.81
N THR A 346 20.95 4.00 10.92
CA THR A 346 19.49 4.00 10.99
C THR A 346 18.91 5.15 10.17
N THR A 347 17.98 4.84 9.26
CA THR A 347 17.34 5.82 8.38
C THR A 347 15.82 5.76 8.48
N GLY A 348 15.15 6.81 8.00
CA GLY A 348 13.68 6.83 7.98
C GLY A 348 13.11 5.74 7.09
N SER A 349 13.65 5.59 5.88
CA SER A 349 13.23 4.54 4.96
C SER A 349 13.39 3.13 5.54
N MET A 350 14.49 2.85 6.25
CA MET A 350 14.70 1.54 6.86
C MET A 350 13.88 1.32 8.12
N THR A 351 13.65 2.39 8.89
CA THR A 351 12.76 2.33 10.05
C THR A 351 11.31 2.05 9.64
N THR A 352 10.82 2.68 8.56
CA THR A 352 9.51 2.32 8.01
C THR A 352 9.47 0.85 7.56
N SER A 353 10.57 0.32 7.00
CA SER A 353 10.67 -1.10 6.61
C SER A 353 10.42 -2.04 7.79
N GLY A 354 11.07 -1.79 8.93
CA GLY A 354 10.94 -2.61 10.13
C GLY A 354 9.53 -2.58 10.71
N VAL A 355 8.94 -1.39 10.81
CA VAL A 355 7.54 -1.23 11.27
C VAL A 355 6.57 -1.99 10.36
N ILE A 356 6.70 -1.84 9.04
CA ILE A 356 5.86 -2.52 8.04
C ILE A 356 5.97 -4.03 8.22
N CYS A 357 7.20 -4.56 8.26
CA CYS A 357 7.47 -5.99 8.34
C CYS A 357 6.92 -6.59 9.65
N LEU A 358 7.17 -5.95 10.79
CA LEU A 358 6.69 -6.42 12.09
C LEU A 358 5.17 -6.39 12.18
N THR A 359 4.54 -5.35 11.64
CA THR A 359 3.08 -5.19 11.69
C THR A 359 2.37 -6.22 10.81
N ILE A 360 2.88 -6.45 9.59
CA ILE A 360 2.40 -7.52 8.71
C ILE A 360 2.62 -8.89 9.37
N ALA A 361 3.83 -9.15 9.89
CA ALA A 361 4.15 -10.42 10.52
C ALA A 361 3.24 -10.70 11.72
N LYS A 362 3.05 -9.72 12.61
CA LYS A 362 2.09 -9.78 13.72
C LYS A 362 0.71 -10.20 13.24
N SER A 363 0.21 -9.60 12.16
CA SER A 363 -1.13 -9.92 11.63
C SER A 363 -1.31 -11.38 11.19
N VAL A 364 -0.21 -12.07 10.85
CA VAL A 364 -0.21 -13.46 10.37
C VAL A 364 0.10 -14.47 11.49
N ILE A 365 1.00 -14.09 12.42
CA ILE A 365 1.56 -14.99 13.43
C ILE A 365 0.96 -14.80 14.83
N GLU A 366 0.13 -13.77 15.06
CA GLU A 366 -0.51 -13.54 16.36
C GLU A 366 -1.36 -14.76 16.79
N GLY A 367 -1.09 -15.26 17.99
CA GLY A 367 -1.66 -16.51 18.51
C GLY A 367 -1.02 -17.80 17.98
N LYS A 368 0.08 -17.71 17.20
CA LYS A 368 0.91 -18.83 16.74
C LYS A 368 2.36 -18.75 17.26
N VAL A 369 2.62 -17.81 18.16
CA VAL A 369 3.92 -17.54 18.79
C VAL A 369 3.74 -17.30 20.29
N PRO A 370 4.77 -17.52 21.12
CA PRO A 370 4.70 -17.27 22.56
C PRO A 370 4.37 -15.81 22.90
N LYS A 371 3.63 -15.60 24.00
CA LYS A 371 3.21 -14.26 24.47
C LYS A 371 4.41 -13.32 24.69
N HIS A 372 5.54 -13.82 25.20
CA HIS A 372 6.73 -13.01 25.43
C HIS A 372 7.33 -12.47 24.12
N PHE A 373 7.34 -13.28 23.05
CA PHE A 373 7.83 -12.85 21.75
C PHE A 373 6.87 -11.82 21.11
N LEU A 374 5.55 -12.03 21.24
CA LEU A 374 4.57 -11.04 20.81
C LEU A 374 4.72 -9.70 21.54
N LYS A 375 5.06 -9.70 22.85
CA LYS A 375 5.38 -8.47 23.59
C LYS A 375 6.59 -7.74 22.99
N LYS A 376 7.65 -8.48 22.62
CA LYS A 376 8.83 -7.90 21.95
C LYS A 376 8.48 -7.30 20.58
N ILE A 377 7.66 -7.98 19.79
CA ILE A 377 7.16 -7.44 18.51
C ILE A 377 6.38 -6.14 18.73
N ASN A 378 5.45 -6.11 19.70
CA ASN A 378 4.67 -4.92 19.99
C ASN A 378 5.57 -3.75 20.45
N GLN A 379 6.56 -4.02 21.30
CA GLN A 379 7.51 -2.98 21.71
C GLN A 379 8.34 -2.46 20.54
N ALA A 380 8.85 -3.36 19.69
CA ALA A 380 9.62 -2.97 18.53
C ALA A 380 8.80 -2.10 17.55
N ILE A 381 7.52 -2.42 17.32
CA ILE A 381 6.61 -1.57 16.53
C ILE A 381 6.46 -0.19 17.18
N ARG A 382 6.22 -0.11 18.50
CA ARG A 382 6.12 1.18 19.21
C ARG A 382 7.39 2.00 19.06
N ASP A 383 8.55 1.40 19.31
CA ASP A 383 9.84 2.09 19.26
C ASP A 383 10.19 2.55 17.84
N GLY A 384 9.84 1.77 16.82
CA GLY A 384 9.97 2.19 15.42
C GLY A 384 9.08 3.39 15.07
N MET A 385 7.83 3.37 15.53
CA MET A 385 6.92 4.52 15.36
C MET A 385 7.40 5.75 16.16
N ALA A 386 7.97 5.53 17.35
CA ALA A 386 8.60 6.56 18.16
C ALA A 386 9.79 7.20 17.45
N TRP A 387 10.61 6.39 16.78
CA TRP A 387 11.73 6.88 15.98
C TRP A 387 11.26 7.76 14.82
N LEU A 388 10.20 7.36 14.12
CA LEU A 388 9.60 8.15 13.02
C LEU A 388 9.00 9.47 13.52
N ALA A 389 8.38 9.47 14.69
CA ALA A 389 7.86 10.69 15.31
C ALA A 389 8.99 11.62 15.76
N HIS A 390 10.06 11.08 16.36
CA HIS A 390 11.21 11.85 16.83
C HIS A 390 12.00 12.51 15.69
N HIS A 391 12.11 11.84 14.55
CA HIS A 391 12.80 12.33 13.35
C HIS A 391 11.85 12.86 12.28
N TRP A 392 10.63 13.24 12.67
CA TRP A 392 9.59 13.58 11.71
C TRP A 392 10.02 14.71 10.77
N THR A 393 9.80 14.48 9.48
CA THR A 393 10.02 15.46 8.42
C THR A 393 9.28 15.02 7.16
N THR A 394 8.79 16.00 6.41
CA THR A 394 8.19 15.79 5.09
C THR A 394 9.15 16.10 3.95
N THR A 395 10.31 16.71 4.20
CA THR A 395 11.17 17.32 3.18
C THR A 395 12.46 16.56 2.88
N ARG A 396 12.76 15.49 3.64
CA ARG A 396 13.92 14.61 3.41
C ARG A 396 13.67 13.21 3.94
N ASN A 397 14.55 12.27 3.62
CA ASN A 397 14.63 10.98 4.33
C ASN A 397 15.59 11.15 5.52
N PRO A 398 15.13 11.01 6.78
CA PRO A 398 16.01 11.11 7.94
C PRO A 398 17.25 10.21 7.81
N ASN A 399 18.42 10.80 8.04
CA ASN A 399 19.74 10.14 7.96
C ASN A 399 20.14 9.58 6.59
N SER A 400 19.48 9.99 5.51
CA SER A 400 19.81 9.61 4.13
C SER A 400 19.77 10.84 3.23
N ASP A 401 20.65 10.91 2.24
CA ASP A 401 20.74 11.98 1.24
C ASP A 401 19.83 11.73 0.01
N CYS A 402 19.17 10.58 -0.05
CA CYS A 402 18.24 10.18 -1.11
C CYS A 402 17.08 9.31 -0.57
N TRP A 403 16.25 8.80 -1.49
CA TRP A 403 15.08 7.98 -1.22
C TRP A 403 13.99 8.75 -0.49
N HIS A 404 13.83 10.04 -0.79
CA HIS A 404 12.92 10.90 -0.04
C HIS A 404 11.46 10.49 -0.21
N LEU A 405 10.96 10.42 -1.44
CA LEU A 405 9.55 10.05 -1.67
C LEU A 405 9.30 8.57 -1.40
N TYR A 406 10.33 7.75 -1.54
CA TYR A 406 10.32 6.37 -1.07
C TYR A 406 10.08 6.27 0.45
N TYR A 407 10.79 7.07 1.24
CA TYR A 407 10.58 7.19 2.69
C TYR A 407 9.19 7.70 3.01
N LEU A 408 8.73 8.76 2.34
CA LEU A 408 7.42 9.35 2.62
C LEU A 408 6.31 8.31 2.32
N TYR A 409 6.43 7.54 1.24
CA TYR A 409 5.53 6.40 0.98
C TYR A 409 5.68 5.26 2.02
N GLY A 410 6.87 5.07 2.60
CA GLY A 410 7.08 4.21 3.77
C GLY A 410 6.29 4.67 5.00
N VAL A 411 6.22 5.98 5.26
CA VAL A 411 5.43 6.57 6.35
C VAL A 411 3.94 6.30 6.14
N GLU A 412 3.42 6.49 4.93
CA GLU A 412 2.02 6.18 4.62
C GLU A 412 1.69 4.72 4.93
N ARG A 413 2.56 3.80 4.50
CA ARG A 413 2.43 2.38 4.81
C ARG A 413 2.44 2.10 6.30
N CYS A 414 3.34 2.73 7.05
CA CYS A 414 3.37 2.59 8.51
C CYS A 414 2.05 3.06 9.12
N GLY A 415 1.65 4.30 8.86
CA GLY A 415 0.41 4.88 9.41
C GLY A 415 -0.82 4.04 9.08
N VAL A 416 -0.95 3.54 7.86
CA VAL A 416 -2.07 2.66 7.45
C VAL A 416 -2.00 1.30 8.13
N LEU A 417 -0.87 0.60 8.08
CA LEU A 417 -0.78 -0.77 8.62
C LEU A 417 -0.88 -0.80 10.14
N THR A 418 -0.36 0.20 10.83
CA THR A 418 -0.46 0.33 12.28
C THR A 418 -1.72 1.05 12.74
N LEU A 419 -2.60 1.46 11.81
CA LEU A 419 -3.80 2.25 12.07
C LEU A 419 -3.51 3.51 12.90
N THR A 420 -2.35 4.13 12.66
CA THR A 420 -1.86 5.27 13.44
C THR A 420 -2.11 6.57 12.68
N GLU A 421 -2.92 7.45 13.26
CA GLU A 421 -3.35 8.69 12.60
C GLU A 421 -2.34 9.82 12.70
N LYS A 422 -1.58 9.81 13.80
CA LYS A 422 -0.58 10.82 14.11
C LYS A 422 0.71 10.15 14.56
N LEU A 423 1.84 10.69 14.10
CA LEU A 423 3.16 10.36 14.62
C LEU A 423 3.49 11.38 15.71
N GLY A 424 3.29 11.00 16.98
CA GLY A 424 3.27 11.97 18.06
C GLY A 424 2.18 13.02 17.82
N GLU A 425 2.58 14.27 17.60
CA GLU A 425 1.66 15.39 17.35
C GLU A 425 1.40 15.63 15.85
N HIS A 426 2.18 14.99 14.98
CA HIS A 426 2.17 15.22 13.53
C HIS A 426 1.05 14.45 12.82
N LYS A 427 0.22 15.17 12.07
CA LYS A 427 -0.80 14.61 11.17
C LYS A 427 -0.12 14.22 9.86
N TRP A 428 0.66 13.13 9.90
CA TRP A 428 1.56 12.70 8.84
C TRP A 428 0.94 12.74 7.43
N TYR A 429 -0.33 12.34 7.29
CA TYR A 429 -0.99 12.31 5.98
C TYR A 429 -1.27 13.71 5.45
N LYS A 430 -1.80 14.60 6.31
CA LYS A 430 -2.09 15.98 5.95
C LYS A 430 -0.80 16.73 5.61
N GLU A 431 0.19 16.67 6.49
CA GLU A 431 1.47 17.36 6.32
C GLU A 431 2.23 16.86 5.07
N GLY A 432 2.25 15.54 4.84
CA GLY A 432 2.86 14.97 3.65
C GLY A 432 2.11 15.32 2.36
N ALA A 433 0.77 15.40 2.39
CA ALA A 433 -0.04 15.79 1.24
C ALA A 433 0.18 17.26 0.87
N GLU A 434 0.24 18.15 1.86
CA GLU A 434 0.55 19.58 1.67
C GLU A 434 1.93 19.76 1.04
N TYR A 435 2.95 19.04 1.53
CA TYR A 435 4.28 19.03 0.93
C TYR A 435 4.28 18.53 -0.52
N LEU A 436 3.64 17.39 -0.80
CA LEU A 436 3.65 16.81 -2.14
C LEU A 436 2.92 17.69 -3.16
N ILE A 437 1.84 18.36 -2.75
CA ILE A 437 1.13 19.33 -3.60
C ILE A 437 2.05 20.51 -3.92
N SER A 438 2.77 21.06 -2.93
CA SER A 438 3.66 22.20 -3.17
C SER A 438 4.91 21.83 -4.00
N ALA A 439 5.35 20.56 -3.94
CA ALA A 439 6.50 20.06 -4.68
C ALA A 439 6.19 19.58 -6.11
N GLN A 440 4.91 19.43 -6.48
CA GLN A 440 4.52 18.93 -7.81
C GLN A 440 4.96 19.90 -8.92
N GLN A 441 5.59 19.37 -9.96
CA GLN A 441 6.03 20.14 -11.12
C GLN A 441 4.84 20.48 -12.06
N PRO A 442 4.96 21.51 -12.93
CA PRO A 442 3.89 21.89 -13.86
C PRO A 442 3.41 20.76 -14.78
N ASN A 443 4.33 19.87 -15.18
CA ASN A 443 4.04 18.69 -16.01
C ASN A 443 3.38 17.52 -15.23
N GLY A 444 3.14 17.69 -13.92
CA GLY A 444 2.54 16.70 -13.03
C GLY A 444 3.52 15.76 -12.32
N SER A 445 4.83 15.82 -12.62
CA SER A 445 5.83 14.94 -12.02
C SER A 445 6.39 15.45 -10.70
N TRP A 446 7.19 14.61 -10.03
CA TRP A 446 8.08 15.01 -8.93
C TRP A 446 9.54 14.90 -9.37
N LYS A 447 10.41 15.74 -8.79
CA LYS A 447 11.79 15.94 -9.26
C LYS A 447 12.66 14.70 -9.08
N GLU A 448 13.72 14.62 -9.90
CA GLU A 448 14.83 13.66 -9.77
C GLU A 448 15.64 13.91 -8.49
N GLU A 449 16.17 12.85 -7.90
CA GLU A 449 17.10 12.92 -6.76
C GLU A 449 18.34 12.05 -7.04
N VAL A 450 19.52 12.56 -6.70
CA VAL A 450 20.80 11.85 -6.83
C VAL A 450 21.63 12.07 -5.56
N THR A 451 22.34 11.02 -5.14
CA THR A 451 23.38 11.14 -4.12
C THR A 451 24.71 11.53 -4.75
N GLN A 452 25.68 11.88 -3.91
CA GLN A 452 27.09 11.95 -4.33
C GLN A 452 27.67 10.57 -4.66
N GLY A 453 27.07 9.49 -4.13
CA GLY A 453 27.50 8.12 -4.34
C GLY A 453 27.20 7.60 -5.75
N ARG A 454 28.04 6.68 -6.21
CA ARG A 454 27.87 5.96 -7.47
C ARG A 454 27.72 4.47 -7.23
N PHE A 455 26.95 3.81 -8.09
CA PHE A 455 26.91 2.35 -8.13
C PHE A 455 27.76 1.85 -9.30
N GLN A 456 28.31 0.65 -9.12
CA GLN A 456 28.88 -0.15 -10.20
C GLN A 456 28.45 -1.61 -9.97
N ILE A 457 27.85 -2.23 -10.98
CA ILE A 457 27.46 -3.65 -10.98
C ILE A 457 27.83 -4.23 -12.34
N GLY A 458 28.86 -5.09 -12.36
CA GLY A 458 29.46 -5.54 -13.61
C GLY A 458 29.90 -4.35 -14.46
N ASN A 459 29.43 -4.30 -15.71
CA ASN A 459 29.74 -3.22 -16.65
C ASN A 459 28.78 -2.01 -16.53
N ALA A 460 27.78 -2.06 -15.67
CA ALA A 460 26.84 -0.96 -15.47
C ALA A 460 27.29 -0.08 -14.31
N SER A 461 27.41 1.23 -14.55
CA SER A 461 27.71 2.22 -13.52
C SER A 461 26.84 3.46 -13.66
N GLY A 462 26.56 4.14 -12.55
CA GLY A 462 25.77 5.37 -12.55
C GLY A 462 25.64 6.00 -11.17
N HIS A 463 24.83 7.05 -11.07
CA HIS A 463 24.49 7.68 -9.80
C HIS A 463 23.51 6.81 -9.01
N ILE A 464 23.57 6.87 -7.68
CA ILE A 464 22.53 6.32 -6.81
C ILE A 464 21.45 7.39 -6.64
N GLY A 465 20.18 7.02 -6.80
CA GLY A 465 19.08 7.98 -6.78
C GLY A 465 17.83 7.45 -7.47
N LEU A 466 16.82 8.32 -7.59
CA LEU A 466 15.55 8.04 -8.24
C LEU A 466 15.19 9.10 -9.26
N GLY A 467 14.68 8.65 -10.41
CA GLY A 467 14.18 9.51 -11.45
C GLY A 467 12.77 10.05 -11.19
N PRO A 468 12.31 10.96 -12.07
CA PRO A 468 10.96 11.52 -11.99
C PRO A 468 9.84 10.48 -12.12
N VAL A 469 10.05 9.37 -12.85
CA VAL A 469 9.04 8.31 -13.00
C VAL A 469 8.78 7.64 -11.65
N GLU A 470 9.84 7.22 -10.97
CA GLU A 470 9.78 6.53 -9.69
C GLU A 470 9.24 7.45 -8.59
N ASN A 471 9.75 8.68 -8.53
CA ASN A 471 9.28 9.69 -7.56
C ASN A 471 7.81 10.04 -7.77
N THR A 472 7.35 10.12 -9.03
CA THR A 472 5.92 10.32 -9.31
C THR A 472 5.09 9.12 -8.88
N CYS A 473 5.58 7.89 -9.06
CA CYS A 473 4.90 6.71 -8.54
C CYS A 473 4.72 6.77 -7.01
N PHE A 474 5.78 7.08 -6.26
CA PHE A 474 5.70 7.18 -4.80
C PHE A 474 4.79 8.32 -4.33
N ALA A 475 4.82 9.47 -5.01
CA ALA A 475 3.92 10.57 -4.72
C ALA A 475 2.44 10.19 -4.90
N ILE A 476 2.09 9.53 -6.03
CA ILE A 476 0.74 9.04 -6.28
C ILE A 476 0.31 8.05 -5.20
N LEU A 477 1.19 7.12 -4.82
CA LEU A 477 0.87 6.09 -3.84
C LEU A 477 0.68 6.68 -2.42
N PHE A 478 1.47 7.68 -2.04
CA PHE A 478 1.28 8.41 -0.79
C PHE A 478 -0.02 9.21 -0.80
N LEU A 479 -0.19 10.10 -1.78
CA LEU A 479 -1.35 10.99 -1.89
C LEU A 479 -2.64 10.18 -1.95
N GLY A 480 -2.59 9.05 -2.66
CA GLY A 480 -3.71 8.15 -2.81
C GLY A 480 -3.99 7.23 -1.62
N ARG A 481 -3.15 7.28 -0.57
CA ARG A 481 -3.20 6.36 0.59
C ARG A 481 -3.35 4.90 0.12
N ALA A 482 -2.47 4.50 -0.79
CA ALA A 482 -2.64 3.32 -1.64
C ALA A 482 -2.53 1.98 -0.88
N THR A 483 -1.95 2.00 0.32
CA THR A 483 -1.73 0.80 1.11
C THR A 483 -3.05 0.24 1.59
N THR A 484 -3.26 -1.06 1.40
CA THR A 484 -4.47 -1.66 1.93
C THR A 484 -4.31 -1.97 3.41
N PRO A 485 -5.19 -1.46 4.29
CA PRO A 485 -5.10 -1.72 5.72
C PRO A 485 -5.26 -3.19 6.07
N ILE A 486 -4.66 -3.60 7.20
CA ILE A 486 -4.76 -4.98 7.71
C ILE A 486 -6.19 -5.30 8.17
N ILE A 487 -6.89 -4.31 8.71
CA ILE A 487 -8.30 -4.37 9.10
C ILE A 487 -9.08 -3.57 8.06
N GLY A 488 -10.15 -4.15 7.51
CA GLY A 488 -10.93 -3.47 6.47
C GLY A 488 -11.54 -2.16 7.00
N GLU A 489 -10.99 -1.02 6.62
CA GLU A 489 -11.47 0.30 7.02
C GLU A 489 -12.87 0.61 6.45
N LYS A 490 -13.24 -0.06 5.36
CA LYS A 490 -14.41 0.27 4.53
C LYS A 490 -15.71 -0.39 4.98
N THR A 491 -15.67 -1.12 6.08
CA THR A 491 -16.76 -1.97 6.55
C THR A 491 -17.71 -1.26 7.55
N VAL A 492 -17.45 0.00 7.89
CA VAL A 492 -18.11 0.68 9.02
C VAL A 492 -18.77 1.98 8.55
N LYS A 493 -19.95 2.34 9.11
CA LYS A 493 -20.51 3.73 9.07
C LYS A 493 -19.39 4.68 9.50
N THR A 494 -19.37 5.94 9.09
CA THR A 494 -20.48 6.88 8.93
C THR A 494 -20.02 7.98 7.98
N GLY A 495 -20.79 9.05 7.80
CA GLY A 495 -20.22 10.38 7.54
C GLY A 495 -19.34 10.85 8.70
N LEU A 496 -18.32 10.03 9.00
CA LEU A 496 -17.41 10.00 10.14
C LEU A 496 -16.79 8.59 10.16
N GLY A 497 -15.81 8.39 9.29
CA GLY A 497 -14.82 7.30 9.38
C GLY A 497 -13.69 7.66 10.37
N MET A 498 -12.78 6.71 10.57
CA MET A 498 -11.75 6.54 11.63
C MET A 498 -11.17 7.77 12.36
N PHE A 499 -11.14 8.95 11.73
CA PHE A 499 -10.40 10.13 12.17
C PHE A 499 -11.27 11.29 12.69
N GLY A 500 -12.59 11.07 12.86
CA GLY A 500 -13.42 11.90 13.75
C GLY A 500 -13.39 13.43 13.55
N LYS A 501 -14.19 13.96 12.63
CA LYS A 501 -15.26 14.94 12.92
C LYS A 501 -16.41 14.75 11.94
#